data_AF-A0A939XP20-F1
#
_entry.id   AF-A0A939XP20-F1
#
_cell.length_a   1.000
_cell.length_b   1.000
_cell.length_c   1.000
_cell.angle_alpha   90.00
_cell.angle_beta   90.00
_cell.angle_gamma   90.00
#
_symmetry.space_group_name_H-M   'P 1'
#
loop_
_entity.id
_entity.type
_entity.pdbx_description
1 polymer ?
#
loop_
_entity_poly.entity_id
_entity_poly.type
_entity_poly.pdbx_seq_one_letter_code
_entity_poly.pdbx_strand_id
1 'polypeptide(L)'
;MKRMATVFFLALLAAPALAANAPFAEVDKAGIFLRDFEKEVERAQGADTGRYFNKQEALSRIKRLAQQYPDDPKVQELVKRASAALMKSKGSYMEITPAMTAYKRNEAELRDRFKSLNQSAWEDQIRQKNPITKVFPTPVPEEVDVRDYLEKYVLLEDVRYPANQFAGATGEYIYVGKPSLGYYFISMQGRHWSGPYEAIRRYRSMVDASLGDNLKFKILGKITGLVMESPDASEDKRSPVVWGWIVTPEMLYTGDRVLAMYDSKNENSGYFFGEDQVEKIKESWYTVKSIPDNVDPKRLMEIFATAIKEKNYKLYLECISPVRGDSDVGSSMLRYHWDLHQARFQNEYVHAVFDEPQITVLKGFDDKNDLEGYFLDPAQRERLNKMAGEREEMAVVMSRAYDENGKQRGSKNRHELRRKGNGRWYVNTYDVRF
;
A
#
# COMPACT_ATOMS: atom_id res chain seq x y z
N MET A 1 92.10 -34.90 2.86
CA MET A 1 91.91 -33.44 2.98
C MET A 1 90.43 -33.18 3.23
N LYS A 2 90.11 -32.49 4.33
CA LYS A 2 88.74 -32.23 4.82
C LYS A 2 88.39 -30.76 4.57
N ARG A 3 87.10 -30.52 4.24
CA ARG A 3 86.33 -29.25 4.35
C ARG A 3 86.72 -28.18 3.31
N MET A 4 85.83 -27.36 2.77
CA MET A 4 84.54 -26.86 3.25
C MET A 4 83.77 -26.30 2.04
N ALA A 5 82.50 -26.65 1.88
CA ALA A 5 81.63 -26.02 0.89
C ALA A 5 81.09 -24.71 1.48
N THR A 6 81.46 -23.58 0.88
CA THR A 6 80.89 -22.26 1.20
C THR A 6 79.67 -22.05 0.31
N VAL A 7 78.48 -22.16 0.92
CA VAL A 7 77.22 -21.76 0.30
C VAL A 7 77.13 -20.23 0.37
N PHE A 8 77.16 -19.57 -0.78
CA PHE A 8 76.89 -18.14 -0.88
C PHE A 8 75.37 -17.96 -1.01
N PHE A 9 74.73 -17.53 0.08
CA PHE A 9 73.33 -17.14 0.12
C PHE A 9 73.20 -15.78 -0.57
N LEU A 10 72.65 -15.75 -1.80
CA LEU A 10 72.25 -14.49 -2.43
C LEU A 10 70.91 -14.07 -1.83
N ALA A 11 70.94 -13.20 -0.82
CA ALA A 11 69.74 -12.56 -0.30
C ALA A 11 69.20 -11.58 -1.36
N LEU A 12 68.11 -11.97 -2.03
CA LEU A 12 67.27 -11.05 -2.79
C LEU A 12 66.62 -10.09 -1.77
N LEU A 13 67.18 -8.89 -1.64
CA LEU A 13 66.51 -7.78 -0.97
C LEU A 13 65.29 -7.40 -1.81
N ALA A 14 64.12 -7.94 -1.45
CA ALA A 14 62.84 -7.36 -1.82
C ALA A 14 62.76 -5.99 -1.15
N ALA A 15 63.11 -4.94 -1.88
CA ALA A 15 62.78 -3.59 -1.47
C ALA A 15 61.26 -3.53 -1.24
N PRO A 16 60.77 -3.02 -0.10
CA PRO A 16 59.36 -2.71 0.02
C PRO A 16 59.05 -1.73 -1.10
N ALA A 17 58.15 -2.10 -2.02
CA ALA A 17 57.57 -1.15 -2.94
C ALA A 17 56.96 -0.06 -2.07
N LEU A 18 57.63 1.09 -1.97
CA LEU A 18 57.05 2.29 -1.39
C LEU A 18 55.76 2.53 -2.17
N ALA A 19 54.61 2.33 -1.52
CA ALA A 19 53.32 2.63 -2.11
C ALA A 19 53.39 4.07 -2.61
N ALA A 20 53.41 4.23 -3.94
CA ALA A 20 53.49 5.54 -4.54
C ALA A 20 52.19 6.26 -4.16
N ASN A 21 52.31 7.35 -3.40
CA ASN A 21 51.15 8.18 -3.10
C ASN A 21 50.79 8.97 -4.36
N ALA A 22 49.49 9.12 -4.58
CA ALA A 22 48.97 9.90 -5.70
C ALA A 22 49.39 11.38 -5.57
N PRO A 23 49.68 12.07 -6.70
CA PRO A 23 50.00 13.49 -6.68
C PRO A 23 48.89 14.30 -6.02
N PHE A 24 49.25 15.11 -5.01
CA PHE A 24 48.28 15.89 -4.22
C PHE A 24 47.36 16.75 -5.11
N ALA A 25 47.91 17.40 -6.13
CA ALA A 25 47.14 18.24 -7.05
C ALA A 25 46.08 17.47 -7.84
N GLU A 26 46.33 16.19 -8.18
CA GLU A 26 45.36 15.36 -8.88
C GLU A 26 44.27 14.84 -7.96
N VAL A 27 44.63 14.47 -6.72
CA VAL A 27 43.69 14.07 -5.66
C VAL A 27 42.77 15.24 -5.28
N ASP A 28 43.32 16.45 -5.09
CA ASP A 28 42.55 17.64 -4.74
C ASP A 28 41.59 18.04 -5.88
N LYS A 29 42.07 18.04 -7.12
CA LYS A 29 41.24 18.31 -8.30
C LYS A 29 40.11 17.30 -8.44
N ALA A 30 40.38 15.99 -8.26
CA ALA A 30 39.34 14.97 -8.25
C ALA A 30 38.32 15.18 -7.11
N GLY A 31 38.81 15.62 -5.93
CA GLY A 31 37.98 15.95 -4.77
C GLY A 31 37.03 17.13 -5.01
N ILE A 32 37.45 18.16 -5.76
CA ILE A 32 36.59 19.31 -6.12
C ILE A 32 35.44 18.86 -7.02
N PHE A 33 35.74 18.15 -8.11
CA PHE A 33 34.71 17.63 -9.03
C PHE A 33 33.74 16.67 -8.32
N LEU A 34 34.25 15.84 -7.40
CA LEU A 34 33.42 14.98 -6.58
C LEU A 34 32.50 15.77 -5.65
N ARG A 35 33.00 16.83 -5.01
CA ARG A 35 32.19 17.68 -4.12
C ARG A 35 31.07 18.39 -4.88
N ASP A 36 31.34 18.85 -6.09
CA ASP A 36 30.32 19.51 -6.91
C ASP A 36 29.29 18.49 -7.42
N PHE A 37 29.71 17.28 -7.78
CA PHE A 37 28.78 16.18 -8.07
C PHE A 37 27.94 15.80 -6.84
N GLU A 38 28.52 15.70 -5.64
CA GLU A 38 27.80 15.44 -4.39
C GLU A 38 26.73 16.51 -4.12
N LYS A 39 27.07 17.80 -4.30
CA LYS A 39 26.10 18.91 -4.17
C LYS A 39 24.97 18.84 -5.20
N GLU A 40 25.28 18.47 -6.44
CA GLU A 40 24.26 18.27 -7.49
C GLU A 40 23.29 17.15 -7.09
N VAL A 41 23.82 16.03 -6.57
CA VAL A 41 23.03 14.90 -6.07
C VAL A 41 22.17 15.27 -4.87
N GLU A 42 22.71 16.07 -3.94
CA GLU A 42 21.96 16.59 -2.78
C GLU A 42 20.84 17.54 -3.21
N ARG A 43 21.11 18.46 -4.14
CA ARG A 43 20.10 19.37 -4.71
C ARG A 43 19.00 18.63 -5.46
N ALA A 44 19.37 17.55 -6.17
CA ALA A 44 18.43 16.69 -6.85
C ALA A 44 17.58 15.85 -5.87
N GLN A 45 17.91 15.83 -4.57
CA GLN A 45 17.22 15.08 -3.52
C GLN A 45 16.93 13.61 -3.88
N GLY A 46 17.82 12.98 -4.65
CA GLY A 46 17.66 11.61 -5.11
C GLY A 46 16.74 11.41 -6.33
N ALA A 47 16.37 12.47 -7.06
CA ALA A 47 15.72 12.34 -8.36
C ALA A 47 16.73 11.84 -9.42
N ASP A 48 16.38 10.80 -10.19
CA ASP A 48 17.18 10.37 -11.35
C ASP A 48 16.93 11.33 -12.52
N THR A 49 17.52 12.53 -12.44
CA THR A 49 17.37 13.59 -13.45
C THR A 49 18.12 13.29 -14.75
N GLY A 50 18.92 12.20 -14.78
CA GLY A 50 19.76 11.80 -15.91
C GLY A 50 20.90 12.78 -16.25
N ARG A 51 20.91 14.00 -15.71
CA ARG A 51 21.84 15.09 -16.05
C ARG A 51 22.54 15.62 -14.80
N TYR A 52 23.74 15.10 -14.56
CA TYR A 52 24.68 15.58 -13.56
C TYR A 52 25.91 16.09 -14.29
N PHE A 53 26.17 17.40 -14.23
CA PHE A 53 27.20 18.05 -15.05
C PHE A 53 28.61 17.55 -14.67
N ASN A 54 28.87 17.37 -13.38
CA ASN A 54 30.19 16.99 -12.88
C ASN A 54 30.42 15.47 -12.78
N LYS A 55 29.39 14.66 -13.00
CA LYS A 55 29.44 13.20 -12.79
C LYS A 55 30.51 12.50 -13.62
N GLN A 56 30.49 12.68 -14.94
CA GLN A 56 31.38 11.93 -15.83
C GLN A 56 32.85 12.26 -15.56
N GLU A 57 33.13 13.55 -15.32
CA GLU A 57 34.47 14.06 -15.06
C GLU A 57 35.00 13.67 -13.66
N ALA A 58 34.14 13.70 -12.63
CA ALA A 58 34.50 13.22 -11.30
C ALA A 58 34.86 11.73 -11.32
N LEU A 59 33.99 10.89 -11.92
CA LEU A 59 34.18 9.45 -11.94
C LEU A 59 35.37 9.01 -12.80
N SER A 60 35.60 9.66 -13.94
CA SER A 60 36.73 9.34 -14.83
C SER A 60 38.08 9.62 -14.16
N ARG A 61 38.20 10.75 -13.44
CA ARG A 61 39.40 11.14 -12.69
C ARG A 61 39.68 10.19 -11.53
N ILE A 62 38.66 9.88 -10.74
CA ILE A 62 38.78 8.96 -9.60
C ILE A 62 39.12 7.55 -10.08
N LYS A 63 38.51 7.07 -11.18
CA LYS A 63 38.87 5.77 -11.78
C LYS A 63 40.34 5.71 -12.18
N ARG A 64 40.86 6.77 -12.81
CA ARG A 64 42.28 6.84 -13.21
C ARG A 64 43.21 6.78 -12.00
N LEU A 65 42.92 7.56 -10.96
CA LEU A 65 43.69 7.55 -9.71
C LEU A 65 43.65 6.19 -9.03
N ALA A 66 42.48 5.54 -8.94
CA ALA A 66 42.33 4.21 -8.34
C ALA A 66 43.08 3.11 -9.10
N GLN A 67 43.23 3.24 -10.42
CA GLN A 67 44.01 2.30 -11.24
C GLN A 67 45.52 2.49 -11.09
N GLN A 68 45.98 3.73 -10.86
CA GLN A 68 47.40 4.07 -10.78
C GLN A 68 47.94 3.97 -9.34
N TYR A 69 47.09 4.23 -8.34
CA TYR A 69 47.42 4.31 -6.93
C TYR A 69 46.36 3.58 -6.07
N PRO A 70 46.21 2.25 -6.24
CA PRO A 70 45.15 1.48 -5.58
C PRO A 70 45.27 1.43 -4.04
N ASP A 71 46.51 1.54 -3.53
CA ASP A 71 46.82 1.43 -2.10
C ASP A 71 46.90 2.81 -1.39
N ASP A 72 46.67 3.92 -2.11
CA ASP A 72 46.67 5.26 -1.50
C ASP A 72 45.37 5.50 -0.70
N PRO A 73 45.46 5.78 0.62
CA PRO A 73 44.27 5.97 1.47
C PRO A 73 43.34 7.09 1.01
N LYS A 74 43.87 8.19 0.45
CA LYS A 74 43.05 9.32 -0.03
C LYS A 74 42.31 8.95 -1.31
N VAL A 75 42.93 8.14 -2.17
CA VAL A 75 42.27 7.62 -3.38
C VAL A 75 41.16 6.64 -3.01
N GLN A 76 41.39 5.76 -2.02
CA GLN A 76 40.36 4.86 -1.50
C GLN A 76 39.16 5.62 -0.91
N GLU A 77 39.41 6.73 -0.19
CA GLU A 77 38.35 7.60 0.31
C GLU A 77 37.54 8.23 -0.83
N LEU A 78 38.21 8.75 -1.86
CA LEU A 78 37.55 9.30 -3.05
C LEU A 78 36.69 8.24 -3.76
N VAL A 79 37.18 7.01 -3.90
CA VAL A 79 36.41 5.89 -4.48
C VAL A 79 35.17 5.58 -3.65
N LYS A 80 35.30 5.51 -2.32
CA LYS A 80 34.17 5.25 -1.41
C LYS A 80 33.10 6.35 -1.53
N ARG A 81 33.52 7.61 -1.51
CA ARG A 81 32.62 8.76 -1.67
C ARG A 81 31.98 8.82 -3.05
N ALA A 82 32.74 8.57 -4.12
CA ALA A 82 32.24 8.52 -5.48
C ALA A 82 31.22 7.41 -5.70
N SER A 83 31.45 6.23 -5.11
CA SER A 83 30.48 5.14 -5.12
C SER A 83 29.18 5.53 -4.41
N ALA A 84 29.27 6.15 -3.22
CA ALA A 84 28.11 6.63 -2.49
C ALA A 84 27.34 7.73 -3.26
N ALA A 85 28.04 8.70 -3.85
CA ALA A 85 27.44 9.76 -4.67
C ALA A 85 26.80 9.21 -5.95
N LEU A 86 27.44 8.24 -6.61
CA LEU A 86 26.91 7.56 -7.79
C LEU A 86 25.62 6.79 -7.46
N MET A 87 25.61 6.06 -6.34
CA MET A 87 24.40 5.38 -5.85
C MET A 87 23.28 6.39 -5.56
N LYS A 88 23.58 7.46 -4.80
CA LYS A 88 22.61 8.54 -4.52
C LYS A 88 22.11 9.25 -5.79
N SER A 89 22.95 9.35 -6.84
CA SER A 89 22.58 9.96 -8.12
C SER A 89 21.52 9.15 -8.89
N LYS A 90 21.33 7.87 -8.52
CA LYS A 90 20.35 6.95 -9.13
C LYS A 90 19.04 6.84 -8.34
N GLY A 91 18.93 7.58 -7.24
CA GLY A 91 17.85 7.43 -6.26
C GLY A 91 18.37 7.66 -4.84
N SER A 92 17.55 8.12 -3.92
CA SER A 92 17.85 7.86 -2.49
C SER A 92 17.67 6.36 -2.26
N TYR A 93 18.69 5.72 -1.69
CA TYR A 93 18.64 4.30 -1.35
C TYR A 93 18.72 4.11 0.17
N MET A 94 17.99 3.13 0.69
CA MET A 94 18.13 2.64 2.06
C MET A 94 18.13 1.12 2.07
N GLU A 95 18.78 0.51 3.05
CA GLU A 95 18.69 -0.93 3.23
C GLU A 95 17.32 -1.30 3.81
N ILE A 96 16.59 -2.18 3.12
CA ILE A 96 15.31 -2.70 3.60
C ILE A 96 15.57 -3.88 4.53
N THR A 97 15.20 -3.71 5.79
CA THR A 97 15.36 -4.77 6.80
C THR A 97 14.17 -5.73 6.79
N PRO A 98 14.34 -6.99 7.25
CA PRO A 98 13.22 -7.92 7.39
C PRO A 98 12.09 -7.41 8.29
N ALA A 99 12.40 -6.56 9.27
CA ALA A 99 11.40 -5.95 10.14
C ALA A 99 10.49 -4.97 9.38
N MET A 100 11.04 -4.22 8.41
CA MET A 100 10.27 -3.27 7.60
C MET A 100 9.23 -3.94 6.71
N THR A 101 9.44 -5.20 6.32
CA THR A 101 8.56 -6.00 5.47
C THR A 101 7.81 -7.10 6.22
N ALA A 102 7.91 -7.15 7.55
CA ALA A 102 7.28 -8.20 8.37
C ALA A 102 5.76 -8.29 8.15
N TYR A 103 5.09 -7.15 7.97
CA TYR A 103 3.65 -7.11 7.71
C TYR A 103 3.23 -7.87 6.45
N LYS A 104 4.05 -7.90 5.39
CA LYS A 104 3.77 -8.68 4.17
C LYS A 104 3.82 -10.19 4.43
N ARG A 105 4.70 -10.63 5.34
CA ARG A 105 4.77 -12.04 5.77
C ARG A 105 3.55 -12.40 6.62
N ASN A 106 3.16 -11.55 7.56
CA ASN A 106 1.96 -11.74 8.36
C ASN A 106 0.69 -11.79 7.50
N GLU A 107 0.60 -10.94 6.47
CA GLU A 107 -0.48 -10.98 5.48
C GLU A 107 -0.50 -12.28 4.67
N ALA A 108 0.67 -12.77 4.24
CA ALA A 108 0.76 -14.05 3.55
C ALA A 108 0.30 -15.22 4.44
N GLU A 109 0.75 -15.24 5.70
CA GLU A 109 0.32 -16.24 6.69
C GLU A 109 -1.19 -16.20 6.93
N LEU A 110 -1.77 -15.00 7.06
CA LEU A 110 -3.21 -14.83 7.24
C LEU A 110 -3.98 -15.32 6.01
N ARG A 111 -3.55 -14.93 4.82
CA ARG A 111 -4.17 -15.38 3.56
C ARG A 111 -4.14 -16.90 3.43
N ASP A 112 -3.01 -17.54 3.72
CA ASP A 112 -2.87 -18.99 3.61
C ASP A 112 -3.77 -19.72 4.63
N ARG A 113 -3.87 -19.19 5.86
CA ARG A 113 -4.81 -19.71 6.88
C ARG A 113 -6.26 -19.62 6.43
N PHE A 114 -6.66 -18.48 5.86
CA PHE A 114 -8.04 -18.27 5.41
C PHE A 114 -8.36 -19.04 4.12
N LYS A 115 -7.38 -19.24 3.23
CA LYS A 115 -7.56 -20.03 1.99
C LYS A 115 -8.10 -21.43 2.28
N SER A 116 -7.43 -22.20 3.14
CA SER A 116 -7.87 -23.57 3.47
C SER A 116 -9.23 -23.59 4.18
N LEU A 117 -9.46 -22.64 5.09
CA LEU A 117 -10.72 -22.49 5.82
C LEU A 117 -11.89 -22.20 4.87
N ASN A 118 -11.73 -21.24 3.96
CA ASN A 118 -12.75 -20.84 3.01
C ASN A 118 -13.01 -21.93 1.96
N GLN A 119 -11.98 -22.66 1.53
CA GLN A 119 -12.15 -23.79 0.62
C GLN A 119 -12.99 -24.91 1.24
N SER A 120 -12.66 -25.33 2.48
CA SER A 120 -13.43 -26.38 3.17
C SER A 120 -14.89 -25.95 3.37
N ALA A 121 -15.10 -24.71 3.83
CA ALA A 121 -16.44 -24.17 4.02
C ALA A 121 -17.24 -24.12 2.72
N TRP A 122 -16.59 -23.75 1.61
CA TRP A 122 -17.22 -23.73 0.29
C TRP A 122 -17.66 -25.12 -0.16
N GLU A 123 -16.80 -26.12 -0.02
CA GLU A 123 -17.11 -27.52 -0.37
C GLU A 123 -18.25 -28.07 0.50
N ASP A 124 -18.27 -27.74 1.80
CA ASP A 124 -19.38 -28.08 2.71
C ASP A 124 -20.70 -27.44 2.27
N GLN A 125 -20.69 -26.16 1.91
CA GLN A 125 -21.90 -25.46 1.44
C GLN A 125 -22.44 -26.05 0.14
N ILE A 126 -21.58 -26.39 -0.82
CA ILE A 126 -22.00 -27.07 -2.04
C ILE A 126 -22.67 -28.41 -1.71
N ARG A 127 -22.07 -29.22 -0.84
CA ARG A 127 -22.64 -30.52 -0.43
C ARG A 127 -24.00 -30.36 0.24
N GLN A 128 -24.14 -29.39 1.15
CA GLN A 128 -25.37 -29.17 1.91
C GLN A 128 -26.51 -28.62 1.05
N LYS A 129 -26.21 -27.64 0.18
CA LYS A 129 -27.21 -26.98 -0.66
C LYS A 129 -27.58 -27.80 -1.89
N ASN A 130 -26.74 -28.76 -2.27
CA ASN A 130 -26.94 -29.71 -3.36
C ASN A 130 -27.44 -29.03 -4.64
N PRO A 131 -26.65 -28.11 -5.24
CA PRO A 131 -27.07 -27.36 -6.40
C PRO A 131 -27.31 -28.28 -7.60
N ILE A 132 -28.21 -27.85 -8.48
CA ILE A 132 -28.47 -28.57 -9.73
C ILE A 132 -27.20 -28.66 -10.58
N THR A 133 -26.97 -29.83 -11.16
CA THR A 133 -25.77 -30.15 -11.95
C THR A 133 -25.88 -29.76 -13.42
N LYS A 134 -27.10 -29.54 -13.93
CA LYS A 134 -27.35 -29.17 -15.33
C LYS A 134 -27.41 -27.64 -15.46
N VAL A 135 -26.35 -27.07 -16.02
CA VAL A 135 -26.03 -25.65 -15.81
C VAL A 135 -26.75 -24.69 -16.78
N PHE A 136 -27.41 -25.08 -17.86
CA PHE A 136 -28.18 -24.09 -18.64
C PHE A 136 -29.29 -24.77 -19.45
N PRO A 137 -30.55 -24.77 -18.99
CA PRO A 137 -31.68 -25.02 -19.87
C PRO A 137 -32.17 -23.69 -20.42
N THR A 138 -32.25 -23.56 -21.74
CA THR A 138 -33.05 -22.49 -22.34
C THR A 138 -34.49 -22.68 -21.87
N PRO A 139 -35.10 -21.70 -21.22
CA PRO A 139 -36.44 -21.81 -20.63
C PRO A 139 -37.51 -21.74 -21.73
N VAL A 140 -37.55 -22.79 -22.55
CA VAL A 140 -38.58 -23.01 -23.55
C VAL A 140 -39.70 -23.78 -22.84
N PRO A 141 -40.91 -23.22 -22.67
CA PRO A 141 -41.98 -23.85 -21.88
C PRO A 141 -42.38 -25.24 -22.38
N GLU A 142 -42.16 -25.52 -23.66
CA GLU A 142 -42.42 -26.83 -24.27
C GLU A 142 -41.37 -27.90 -23.89
N GLU A 143 -40.18 -27.48 -23.46
CA GLU A 143 -39.03 -28.35 -23.16
C GLU A 143 -38.66 -28.39 -21.68
N VAL A 144 -39.08 -27.39 -20.90
CA VAL A 144 -38.63 -27.17 -19.51
C VAL A 144 -39.79 -26.74 -18.61
N ASP A 145 -40.08 -27.51 -17.55
CA ASP A 145 -41.01 -27.08 -16.51
C ASP A 145 -40.32 -26.11 -15.54
N VAL A 146 -40.87 -24.89 -15.42
CA VAL A 146 -40.36 -23.84 -14.53
C VAL A 146 -40.24 -24.31 -13.09
N ARG A 147 -41.13 -25.20 -12.65
CA ARG A 147 -41.18 -25.71 -11.26
C ARG A 147 -39.99 -26.61 -10.93
N ASP A 148 -39.32 -27.18 -11.92
CA ASP A 148 -38.14 -28.01 -11.70
C ASP A 148 -36.91 -27.19 -11.31
N TYR A 149 -36.92 -25.89 -11.62
CA TYR A 149 -35.79 -24.97 -11.43
C TYR A 149 -36.05 -23.93 -10.36
N LEU A 150 -37.29 -23.45 -10.22
CA LEU A 150 -37.62 -22.43 -9.23
C LEU A 150 -37.28 -22.90 -7.81
N GLU A 151 -36.74 -21.99 -7.01
CA GLU A 151 -36.25 -22.21 -5.65
C GLU A 151 -35.08 -23.20 -5.51
N LYS A 152 -34.55 -23.75 -6.61
CA LYS A 152 -33.37 -24.62 -6.58
C LYS A 152 -32.08 -23.80 -6.53
N TYR A 153 -31.05 -24.40 -5.93
CA TYR A 153 -29.72 -23.83 -5.95
C TYR A 153 -29.01 -24.15 -7.26
N VAL A 154 -28.25 -23.20 -7.76
CA VAL A 154 -27.36 -23.35 -8.91
C VAL A 154 -25.97 -22.87 -8.55
N LEU A 155 -24.97 -23.60 -9.02
CA LEU A 155 -23.57 -23.21 -8.96
C LEU A 155 -23.17 -22.62 -10.32
N LEU A 156 -22.82 -21.34 -10.32
CA LEU A 156 -22.31 -20.64 -11.48
C LEU A 156 -20.80 -20.46 -11.34
N GLU A 157 -20.05 -20.96 -12.31
CA GLU A 157 -18.59 -20.80 -12.36
C GLU A 157 -18.21 -19.67 -13.33
N ASP A 158 -16.99 -19.14 -13.16
CA ASP A 158 -16.40 -18.10 -14.01
C ASP A 158 -17.25 -16.82 -14.18
N VAL A 159 -18.05 -16.48 -13.17
CA VAL A 159 -18.76 -15.19 -13.13
C VAL A 159 -17.72 -14.09 -13.01
N ARG A 160 -17.78 -13.10 -13.89
CA ARG A 160 -16.88 -11.94 -13.85
C ARG A 160 -17.66 -10.73 -13.37
N TYR A 161 -17.03 -9.87 -12.60
CA TYR A 161 -17.56 -8.56 -12.26
C TYR A 161 -16.38 -7.57 -12.14
N PRO A 162 -16.51 -6.34 -12.70
CA PRO A 162 -17.71 -5.76 -13.35
C PRO A 162 -17.94 -6.19 -14.80
N ALA A 163 -17.09 -7.05 -15.38
CA ALA A 163 -17.32 -7.57 -16.73
C ALA A 163 -18.67 -8.33 -16.81
N ASN A 164 -19.45 -8.14 -17.88
CA ASN A 164 -20.79 -8.72 -18.09
C ASN A 164 -21.92 -8.16 -17.21
N GLN A 165 -21.66 -7.11 -16.42
CA GLN A 165 -22.71 -6.32 -15.78
C GLN A 165 -23.51 -5.57 -16.85
N PHE A 166 -24.84 -5.55 -16.72
CA PHE A 166 -25.72 -4.76 -17.56
C PHE A 166 -26.96 -4.28 -16.81
N ALA A 167 -27.42 -3.08 -17.15
CA ALA A 167 -28.73 -2.58 -16.75
C ALA A 167 -29.79 -3.08 -17.75
N GLY A 168 -30.65 -3.99 -17.31
CA GLY A 168 -31.80 -4.51 -18.04
C GLY A 168 -33.07 -3.68 -17.80
N ALA A 169 -34.18 -4.12 -18.40
CA ALA A 169 -35.49 -3.49 -18.23
C ALA A 169 -36.07 -3.69 -16.82
N THR A 170 -35.74 -4.82 -16.17
CA THR A 170 -36.29 -5.20 -14.87
C THR A 170 -35.30 -5.06 -13.72
N GLY A 171 -34.04 -4.78 -14.01
CA GLY A 171 -33.01 -4.66 -13.00
C GLY A 171 -31.59 -4.62 -13.52
N GLU A 172 -30.66 -4.68 -12.57
CA GLU A 172 -29.24 -4.77 -12.87
C GLU A 172 -28.77 -6.21 -12.62
N TYR A 173 -28.04 -6.75 -13.59
CA TYR A 173 -27.66 -8.15 -13.61
C TYR A 173 -26.22 -8.34 -14.07
N ILE A 174 -25.65 -9.49 -13.71
CA ILE A 174 -24.48 -10.05 -14.35
C ILE A 174 -24.94 -11.27 -15.15
N TYR A 175 -24.70 -11.29 -16.46
CA TYR A 175 -25.04 -12.46 -17.26
C TYR A 175 -23.93 -13.52 -17.23
N VAL A 176 -24.38 -14.78 -17.21
CA VAL A 176 -23.54 -15.96 -17.45
C VAL A 176 -24.24 -16.82 -18.49
N GLY A 177 -23.48 -17.39 -19.42
CA GLY A 177 -24.01 -18.25 -20.47
C GLY A 177 -23.83 -17.65 -21.87
N LYS A 178 -24.51 -18.26 -22.83
CA LYS A 178 -24.43 -17.93 -24.25
C LYS A 178 -25.67 -18.48 -24.97
N PRO A 179 -26.01 -18.00 -26.18
CA PRO A 179 -27.27 -18.37 -26.83
C PRO A 179 -27.45 -19.88 -27.04
N SER A 180 -26.35 -20.62 -27.27
CA SER A 180 -26.38 -22.07 -27.50
C SER A 180 -26.57 -22.92 -26.22
N LEU A 181 -26.46 -22.32 -25.04
CA LEU A 181 -26.61 -23.01 -23.76
C LEU A 181 -27.83 -22.49 -22.99
N GLY A 182 -28.13 -21.20 -23.11
CA GLY A 182 -29.06 -20.50 -22.24
C GLY A 182 -28.33 -19.49 -21.35
N TYR A 183 -29.10 -18.74 -20.57
CA TYR A 183 -28.60 -17.64 -19.74
C TYR A 183 -29.06 -17.75 -18.29
N TYR A 184 -28.15 -17.39 -17.39
CA TYR A 184 -28.48 -16.96 -16.03
C TYR A 184 -28.21 -15.47 -15.90
N PHE A 185 -29.12 -14.78 -15.23
CA PHE A 185 -28.99 -13.38 -14.85
C PHE A 185 -28.89 -13.30 -13.34
N ILE A 186 -27.67 -13.09 -12.84
CA ILE A 186 -27.42 -12.94 -11.42
C ILE A 186 -27.91 -11.57 -11.02
N SER A 187 -28.92 -11.51 -10.15
CA SER A 187 -29.48 -10.26 -9.67
C SER A 187 -28.47 -9.53 -8.81
N MET A 188 -28.20 -8.27 -9.18
CA MET A 188 -27.44 -7.33 -8.36
C MET A 188 -28.35 -6.48 -7.47
N GLN A 189 -29.67 -6.70 -7.53
CA GLN A 189 -30.62 -5.91 -6.77
C GLN A 189 -30.58 -6.27 -5.29
N GLY A 190 -30.50 -5.22 -4.46
CA GLY A 190 -30.61 -5.34 -3.01
C GLY A 190 -29.39 -5.97 -2.34
N ARG A 191 -29.63 -6.47 -1.12
CA ARG A 191 -28.55 -6.85 -0.19
C ARG A 191 -27.90 -8.21 -0.49
N HIS A 192 -28.54 -9.04 -1.31
CA HIS A 192 -28.05 -10.36 -1.70
C HIS A 192 -26.73 -10.30 -2.48
N TRP A 193 -26.55 -9.27 -3.31
CA TRP A 193 -25.27 -9.00 -3.96
C TRP A 193 -24.39 -8.08 -3.11
N SER A 194 -24.93 -6.93 -2.68
CA SER A 194 -24.13 -5.90 -2.03
C SER A 194 -23.51 -6.36 -0.71
N GLY A 195 -24.22 -7.16 0.10
CA GLY A 195 -23.74 -7.64 1.39
C GLY A 195 -22.48 -8.51 1.27
N PRO A 196 -22.55 -9.64 0.52
CA PRO A 196 -21.39 -10.48 0.24
C PRO A 196 -20.26 -9.72 -0.49
N TYR A 197 -20.58 -8.86 -1.45
CA TYR A 197 -19.56 -8.10 -2.18
C TYR A 197 -18.81 -7.12 -1.26
N GLU A 198 -19.52 -6.40 -0.38
CA GLU A 198 -18.89 -5.56 0.64
C GLU A 198 -18.07 -6.38 1.65
N ALA A 199 -18.48 -7.62 1.98
CA ALA A 199 -17.67 -8.52 2.78
C ALA A 199 -16.33 -8.89 2.10
N ILE A 200 -16.33 -9.08 0.78
CA ILE A 200 -15.09 -9.30 0.01
C ILE A 200 -14.19 -8.07 0.04
N ARG A 201 -14.75 -6.86 -0.04
CA ARG A 201 -13.98 -5.61 0.13
C ARG A 201 -13.37 -5.49 1.53
N ARG A 202 -14.10 -5.90 2.57
CA ARG A 202 -13.56 -5.98 3.93
C ARG A 202 -12.46 -7.03 4.05
N TYR A 203 -12.63 -8.21 3.44
CA TYR A 203 -11.58 -9.23 3.36
C TYR A 203 -10.31 -8.69 2.70
N ARG A 204 -10.43 -7.96 1.58
CA ARG A 204 -9.29 -7.29 0.93
C ARG A 204 -8.55 -6.35 1.90
N SER A 205 -9.34 -5.54 2.61
CA SER A 205 -8.85 -4.51 3.53
C SER A 205 -8.21 -5.09 4.80
N MET A 206 -8.70 -6.23 5.27
CA MET A 206 -8.31 -6.81 6.56
C MET A 206 -7.31 -7.96 6.44
N VAL A 207 -7.40 -8.73 5.34
CA VAL A 207 -6.67 -9.98 5.11
C VAL A 207 -5.75 -9.85 3.91
N ASP A 208 -6.26 -9.69 2.69
CA ASP A 208 -5.49 -9.84 1.44
C ASP A 208 -5.65 -8.65 0.48
N ALA A 209 -4.72 -7.70 0.53
CA ALA A 209 -4.71 -6.50 -0.30
C ALA A 209 -4.32 -6.81 -1.76
N SER A 210 -3.79 -8.00 -2.03
CA SER A 210 -3.49 -8.43 -3.41
C SER A 210 -4.74 -8.84 -4.20
N LEU A 211 -5.90 -8.89 -3.56
CA LEU A 211 -7.18 -9.12 -4.21
C LEU A 211 -7.54 -7.89 -5.07
N GLY A 212 -7.38 -8.02 -6.39
CA GLY A 212 -7.63 -6.93 -7.35
C GLY A 212 -9.12 -6.60 -7.54
N ASP A 213 -9.40 -5.63 -8.41
CA ASP A 213 -10.79 -5.14 -8.64
C ASP A 213 -11.58 -5.99 -9.65
N ASN A 214 -10.89 -6.65 -10.59
CA ASN A 214 -11.50 -7.55 -11.57
C ASN A 214 -11.54 -8.97 -11.02
N LEU A 215 -12.66 -9.33 -10.43
CA LEU A 215 -12.81 -10.59 -9.72
C LEU A 215 -13.54 -11.63 -10.56
N LYS A 216 -13.08 -12.87 -10.44
CA LYS A 216 -13.77 -14.06 -10.91
C LYS A 216 -14.41 -14.74 -9.71
N PHE A 217 -15.69 -15.05 -9.82
CA PHE A 217 -16.47 -15.67 -8.77
C PHE A 217 -16.99 -17.02 -9.21
N LYS A 218 -17.03 -17.95 -8.25
CA LYS A 218 -18.04 -18.99 -8.20
C LYS A 218 -19.20 -18.45 -7.35
N ILE A 219 -20.41 -18.55 -7.87
CA ILE A 219 -21.62 -18.07 -7.19
C ILE A 219 -22.50 -19.26 -6.89
N LEU A 220 -22.89 -19.38 -5.62
CA LEU A 220 -23.99 -20.24 -5.22
C LEU A 220 -25.20 -19.35 -4.97
N GLY A 221 -26.25 -19.56 -5.75
CA GLY A 221 -27.46 -18.75 -5.67
C GLY A 221 -28.71 -19.57 -5.90
N LYS A 222 -29.85 -18.98 -5.59
CA LYS A 222 -31.17 -19.58 -5.75
C LYS A 222 -31.81 -19.07 -7.02
N ILE A 223 -32.39 -19.96 -7.83
CA ILE A 223 -33.18 -19.55 -9.00
C ILE A 223 -34.52 -19.03 -8.49
N THR A 224 -34.75 -17.73 -8.65
CA THR A 224 -35.92 -17.03 -8.08
C THR A 224 -36.94 -16.62 -9.12
N GLY A 225 -36.63 -16.78 -10.40
CA GLY A 225 -37.56 -16.40 -11.46
C GLY A 225 -36.99 -16.56 -12.84
N LEU A 226 -37.74 -16.05 -13.80
CA LEU A 226 -37.46 -16.10 -15.22
C LEU A 226 -37.73 -14.71 -15.81
N VAL A 227 -36.86 -14.23 -16.69
CA VAL A 227 -37.03 -12.92 -17.33
C VAL A 227 -36.48 -12.89 -18.74
N MET A 228 -37.00 -11.98 -19.56
CA MET A 228 -36.46 -11.63 -20.87
C MET A 228 -35.62 -10.36 -20.76
N GLU A 229 -34.34 -10.46 -21.08
CA GLU A 229 -33.42 -9.32 -21.03
C GLU A 229 -32.49 -9.30 -22.25
N SER A 230 -31.93 -8.12 -22.55
CA SER A 230 -30.84 -7.98 -23.52
C SER A 230 -29.50 -7.94 -22.77
N PRO A 231 -28.72 -9.05 -22.75
CA PRO A 231 -27.47 -9.16 -22.01
C PRO A 231 -26.35 -8.42 -22.74
N ASP A 232 -26.46 -7.10 -22.76
CA ASP A 232 -25.54 -6.19 -23.42
C ASP A 232 -25.09 -5.10 -22.44
N ALA A 233 -23.80 -5.03 -22.17
CA ALA A 233 -23.22 -4.02 -21.30
C ALA A 233 -23.10 -2.64 -21.97
N SER A 234 -23.37 -2.53 -23.28
CA SER A 234 -23.30 -1.26 -24.03
C SER A 234 -24.57 -0.41 -23.91
N GLU A 235 -24.42 0.91 -24.06
CA GLU A 235 -25.54 1.86 -24.07
C GLU A 235 -26.50 1.64 -25.24
N ASP A 236 -25.97 1.23 -26.41
CA ASP A 236 -26.74 1.03 -27.65
C ASP A 236 -27.52 -0.30 -27.72
N LYS A 237 -27.49 -1.15 -26.67
CA LYS A 237 -28.20 -2.44 -26.53
C LYS A 237 -28.43 -3.17 -27.86
N ARG A 238 -27.37 -3.75 -28.43
CA ARG A 238 -27.39 -4.42 -29.74
C ARG A 238 -27.69 -5.91 -29.65
N SER A 239 -27.57 -6.49 -28.46
CA SER A 239 -27.86 -7.91 -28.24
C SER A 239 -29.37 -8.18 -28.30
N PRO A 240 -29.81 -9.30 -28.90
CA PRO A 240 -31.21 -9.67 -28.90
C PRO A 240 -31.72 -9.92 -27.48
N VAL A 241 -33.01 -9.72 -27.28
CA VAL A 241 -33.69 -10.11 -26.05
C VAL A 241 -33.75 -11.63 -25.98
N VAL A 242 -33.30 -12.18 -24.85
CA VAL A 242 -33.26 -13.62 -24.61
C VAL A 242 -33.85 -13.94 -23.25
N TRP A 243 -34.45 -15.12 -23.13
CA TRP A 243 -34.85 -15.61 -21.83
C TRP A 243 -33.64 -16.05 -20.99
N GLY A 244 -33.67 -15.72 -19.71
CA GLY A 244 -32.71 -16.19 -18.74
C GLY A 244 -33.32 -16.33 -17.35
N TRP A 245 -32.75 -17.25 -16.58
CA TRP A 245 -33.15 -17.52 -15.21
C TRP A 245 -32.56 -16.48 -14.26
N ILE A 246 -33.38 -15.88 -13.42
CA ILE A 246 -32.91 -14.96 -12.38
C ILE A 246 -32.29 -15.78 -11.25
N VAL A 247 -31.04 -15.47 -10.91
CA VAL A 247 -30.34 -16.07 -9.78
C VAL A 247 -30.14 -15.02 -8.70
N THR A 248 -30.74 -15.23 -7.53
CA THR A 248 -30.45 -14.43 -6.34
C THR A 248 -29.23 -15.02 -5.65
N PRO A 249 -28.10 -14.29 -5.58
CA PRO A 249 -26.87 -14.81 -4.99
C PRO A 249 -27.02 -14.96 -3.46
N GLU A 250 -26.56 -16.09 -2.92
CA GLU A 250 -26.42 -16.27 -1.47
C GLU A 250 -24.94 -16.27 -1.06
N MET A 251 -24.05 -16.69 -1.95
CA MET A 251 -22.63 -16.80 -1.66
C MET A 251 -21.78 -16.44 -2.88
N LEU A 252 -20.70 -15.71 -2.61
CA LEU A 252 -19.69 -15.33 -3.59
C LEU A 252 -18.35 -15.92 -3.15
N TYR A 253 -17.72 -16.70 -4.02
CA TYR A 253 -16.42 -17.32 -3.75
C TYR A 253 -15.41 -16.92 -4.82
N THR A 254 -14.32 -16.25 -4.47
CA THR A 254 -13.37 -15.70 -5.45
C THR A 254 -12.33 -16.69 -5.97
N GLY A 255 -12.55 -18.00 -5.76
CA GLY A 255 -11.57 -19.04 -6.05
C GLY A 255 -10.39 -18.98 -5.09
N ASP A 256 -10.22 -20.03 -4.28
CA ASP A 256 -9.13 -20.26 -3.32
C ASP A 256 -8.80 -19.16 -2.30
N ARG A 257 -9.54 -18.05 -2.25
CA ARG A 257 -9.25 -16.94 -1.33
C ARG A 257 -10.35 -16.68 -0.31
N VAL A 258 -11.52 -16.23 -0.75
CA VAL A 258 -12.59 -15.80 0.16
C VAL A 258 -13.95 -16.32 -0.26
N LEU A 259 -14.67 -16.85 0.72
CA LEU A 259 -16.10 -17.16 0.69
C LEU A 259 -16.84 -16.07 1.46
N ALA A 260 -17.66 -15.31 0.76
CA ALA A 260 -18.57 -14.34 1.33
C ALA A 260 -20.02 -14.83 1.23
N MET A 261 -20.80 -14.60 2.27
CA MET A 261 -22.14 -15.13 2.45
C MET A 261 -23.10 -13.99 2.79
N TYR A 262 -24.32 -14.09 2.27
CA TYR A 262 -25.42 -13.21 2.61
C TYR A 262 -26.01 -13.61 3.96
N ASP A 263 -26.31 -12.62 4.80
CA ASP A 263 -27.05 -12.82 6.04
C ASP A 263 -27.93 -11.62 6.34
N SER A 264 -29.25 -11.82 6.23
CA SER A 264 -30.27 -10.82 6.55
C SER A 264 -30.21 -10.26 7.98
N LYS A 265 -29.64 -11.01 8.93
CA LYS A 265 -29.55 -10.62 10.34
C LYS A 265 -28.23 -9.89 10.65
N ASN A 266 -27.26 -9.94 9.75
CA ASN A 266 -26.00 -9.23 9.91
C ASN A 266 -26.20 -7.74 9.61
N GLU A 267 -25.60 -6.86 10.41
CA GLU A 267 -25.67 -5.41 10.22
C GLU A 267 -25.23 -4.97 8.82
N ASN A 268 -24.19 -5.63 8.26
CA ASN A 268 -23.69 -5.37 6.92
C ASN A 268 -24.40 -6.19 5.82
N SER A 269 -25.43 -6.94 6.19
CA SER A 269 -26.17 -7.88 5.33
C SER A 269 -25.30 -9.00 4.68
N GLY A 270 -24.06 -9.16 5.13
CA GLY A 270 -23.15 -10.19 4.65
C GLY A 270 -21.82 -10.18 5.38
N TYR A 271 -21.15 -11.32 5.36
CA TYR A 271 -19.89 -11.56 6.05
C TYR A 271 -18.99 -12.46 5.20
N PHE A 272 -17.68 -12.46 5.47
CA PHE A 272 -16.79 -13.49 4.92
C PHE A 272 -16.46 -14.54 5.97
N PHE A 273 -16.21 -15.76 5.53
CA PHE A 273 -16.04 -16.89 6.45
C PHE A 273 -14.82 -16.68 7.36
N GLY A 274 -15.07 -16.63 8.68
CA GLY A 274 -14.07 -16.36 9.72
C GLY A 274 -13.74 -14.88 9.96
N GLU A 275 -14.57 -13.96 9.47
CA GLU A 275 -14.39 -12.50 9.66
C GLU A 275 -14.20 -12.09 11.13
N ASP A 276 -14.93 -12.70 12.06
CA ASP A 276 -14.87 -12.47 13.51
C ASP A 276 -13.54 -12.91 14.17
N GLN A 277 -12.75 -13.74 13.48
CA GLN A 277 -11.47 -14.24 13.97
C GLN A 277 -10.30 -13.36 13.54
N VAL A 278 -10.47 -12.54 12.49
CA VAL A 278 -9.37 -11.77 11.89
C VAL A 278 -8.75 -10.81 12.89
N GLU A 279 -9.57 -10.05 13.60
CA GLU A 279 -9.09 -9.08 14.60
C GLU A 279 -8.36 -9.79 15.75
N LYS A 280 -8.91 -10.91 16.25
CA LYS A 280 -8.29 -11.71 17.32
C LYS A 280 -6.90 -12.23 16.93
N ILE A 281 -6.72 -12.65 15.68
CA ILE A 281 -5.42 -13.13 15.19
C ILE A 281 -4.43 -11.96 15.12
N LYS A 282 -4.86 -10.84 14.52
CA LYS A 282 -4.01 -9.66 14.27
C LYS A 282 -3.63 -8.91 15.53
N GLU A 283 -4.44 -8.99 16.59
CA GLU A 283 -4.17 -8.35 17.89
C GLU A 283 -2.80 -8.74 18.47
N SER A 284 -2.35 -9.97 18.21
CA SER A 284 -1.02 -10.45 18.64
C SER A 284 0.14 -9.98 17.75
N TRP A 285 -0.16 -9.47 16.55
CA TRP A 285 0.82 -9.09 15.54
C TRP A 285 1.08 -7.58 15.46
N TYR A 286 0.21 -6.77 16.08
CA TYR A 286 0.37 -5.32 16.10
C TYR A 286 1.62 -4.91 16.87
N THR A 287 2.51 -4.16 16.21
CA THR A 287 3.69 -3.60 16.87
C THR A 287 3.35 -2.35 17.68
N VAL A 288 2.30 -1.64 17.30
CA VAL A 288 1.74 -0.49 18.03
C VAL A 288 0.25 -0.70 18.21
N LYS A 289 -0.22 -0.56 19.45
CA LYS A 289 -1.63 -0.80 19.82
C LYS A 289 -2.40 0.47 20.21
N SER A 290 -1.68 1.51 20.61
CA SER A 290 -2.25 2.78 21.05
C SER A 290 -1.29 3.93 20.77
N ILE A 291 -1.87 5.13 20.75
CA ILE A 291 -1.12 6.37 20.54
C ILE A 291 -0.79 6.98 21.91
N PRO A 292 0.49 7.29 22.21
CA PRO A 292 0.85 7.99 23.43
C PRO A 292 0.21 9.39 23.50
N ASP A 293 -0.17 9.84 24.70
CA ASP A 293 -0.82 11.14 24.89
C ASP A 293 0.08 12.33 24.47
N ASN A 294 1.38 12.20 24.73
CA ASN A 294 2.40 13.20 24.42
C ASN A 294 3.18 12.91 23.13
N VAL A 295 2.59 12.14 22.20
CA VAL A 295 3.24 11.77 20.94
C VAL A 295 3.70 13.01 20.16
N ASP A 296 4.95 13.03 19.70
CA ASP A 296 5.45 14.08 18.82
C ASP A 296 4.95 13.86 17.37
N PRO A 297 4.94 14.91 16.52
CA PRO A 297 4.40 14.82 15.17
C PRO A 297 5.05 13.74 14.29
N LYS A 298 6.36 13.54 14.40
CA LYS A 298 7.09 12.55 13.61
C LYS A 298 6.70 11.14 14.05
N ARG A 299 6.68 10.89 15.36
CA ARG A 299 6.24 9.60 15.90
C ARG A 299 4.78 9.30 15.55
N LEU A 300 3.90 10.30 15.54
CA LEU A 300 2.51 10.09 15.10
C LEU A 300 2.44 9.63 13.64
N MET A 301 3.25 10.20 12.75
CA MET A 301 3.31 9.76 11.35
C MET A 301 3.88 8.34 11.20
N GLU A 302 4.86 7.95 12.02
CA GLU A 302 5.36 6.56 12.08
C GLU A 302 4.27 5.58 12.54
N ILE A 303 3.49 5.95 13.56
CA ILE A 303 2.35 5.16 14.04
C ILE A 303 1.29 5.07 12.95
N PHE A 304 0.97 6.17 12.27
CA PHE A 304 0.00 6.22 11.19
C PHE A 304 0.39 5.30 10.02
N ALA A 305 1.63 5.37 9.55
CA ALA A 305 2.15 4.46 8.53
C ALA A 305 2.18 2.99 9.00
N THR A 306 2.43 2.76 10.29
CA THR A 306 2.43 1.41 10.88
C THR A 306 1.03 0.83 10.96
N ALA A 307 0.04 1.62 11.37
CA ALA A 307 -1.37 1.22 11.38
C ALA A 307 -1.84 0.80 9.99
N ILE A 308 -1.41 1.51 8.94
CA ILE A 308 -1.66 1.14 7.55
C ILE A 308 -1.01 -0.21 7.23
N LYS A 309 0.33 -0.32 7.34
CA LYS A 309 1.06 -1.57 7.00
C LYS A 309 0.49 -2.80 7.70
N GLU A 310 0.11 -2.66 8.97
CA GLU A 310 -0.41 -3.76 9.79
C GLU A 310 -1.93 -3.98 9.65
N LYS A 311 -2.58 -3.20 8.78
CA LYS A 311 -4.03 -3.23 8.57
C LYS A 311 -4.82 -3.03 9.88
N ASN A 312 -4.34 -2.17 10.78
CA ASN A 312 -5.03 -1.74 12.00
C ASN A 312 -5.89 -0.49 11.72
N TYR A 313 -7.11 -0.72 11.23
CA TYR A 313 -8.01 0.37 10.83
C TYR A 313 -8.42 1.26 12.02
N LYS A 314 -8.58 0.69 13.21
CA LYS A 314 -8.92 1.45 14.42
C LYS A 314 -7.83 2.44 14.78
N LEU A 315 -6.57 1.99 14.86
CA LEU A 315 -5.43 2.86 15.15
C LEU A 315 -5.22 3.91 14.04
N TYR A 316 -5.49 3.56 12.78
CA TYR A 316 -5.47 4.51 11.67
C TYR A 316 -6.45 5.66 11.88
N LEU A 317 -7.70 5.35 12.24
CA LEU A 317 -8.70 6.38 12.54
C LEU A 317 -8.31 7.21 13.77
N GLU A 318 -7.75 6.60 14.82
CA GLU A 318 -7.28 7.32 16.01
C GLU A 318 -6.13 8.31 15.73
N CYS A 319 -5.34 8.09 14.67
CA CYS A 319 -4.30 9.01 14.24
C CYS A 319 -4.87 10.27 13.57
N ILE A 320 -6.07 10.18 12.98
CA ILE A 320 -6.69 11.25 12.19
C ILE A 320 -7.60 12.09 13.07
N SER A 321 -7.73 13.38 12.75
CA SER A 321 -8.66 14.26 13.46
C SER A 321 -10.08 13.69 13.41
N PRO A 322 -10.78 13.50 14.54
CA PRO A 322 -12.09 12.85 14.59
C PRO A 322 -13.13 13.57 13.72
N VAL A 323 -13.05 14.90 13.64
CA VAL A 323 -13.92 15.76 12.82
C VAL A 323 -13.94 15.37 11.33
N ARG A 324 -12.92 14.67 10.84
CA ARG A 324 -12.88 14.18 9.44
C ARG A 324 -13.87 13.04 9.18
N GLY A 325 -14.27 12.30 10.22
CA GLY A 325 -15.17 11.15 10.13
C GLY A 325 -16.62 11.43 10.52
N ASP A 326 -16.95 12.62 11.04
CA ASP A 326 -18.27 12.95 11.63
C ASP A 326 -19.45 12.90 10.64
N SER A 327 -19.18 12.84 9.34
CA SER A 327 -20.21 12.71 8.30
C SER A 327 -20.05 11.39 7.54
N ASP A 328 -21.15 10.89 6.96
CA ASP A 328 -21.13 9.68 6.11
C ASP A 328 -20.13 9.82 4.95
N VAL A 329 -20.08 11.00 4.32
CA VAL A 329 -19.12 11.31 3.25
C VAL A 329 -17.69 11.28 3.78
N GLY A 330 -17.44 11.88 4.95
CA GLY A 330 -16.13 11.88 5.60
C GLY A 330 -15.64 10.47 5.95
N SER A 331 -16.51 9.66 6.56
CA SER A 331 -16.26 8.26 6.87
C SER A 331 -15.98 7.43 5.62
N SER A 332 -16.74 7.64 4.53
CA SER A 332 -16.49 6.99 3.25
C SER A 332 -15.13 7.40 2.65
N MET A 333 -14.76 8.67 2.74
CA MET A 333 -13.46 9.18 2.26
C MET A 333 -12.28 8.61 3.05
N LEU A 334 -12.43 8.44 4.37
CA LEU A 334 -11.40 7.79 5.20
C LEU A 334 -11.17 6.35 4.76
N ARG A 335 -12.25 5.59 4.52
CA ARG A 335 -12.16 4.22 4.02
C ARG A 335 -11.58 4.15 2.59
N TYR A 336 -11.93 5.10 1.72
CA TYR A 336 -11.33 5.19 0.38
C TYR A 336 -9.82 5.40 0.44
N HIS A 337 -9.34 6.35 1.25
CA HIS A 337 -7.91 6.60 1.38
C HIS A 337 -7.17 5.45 2.09
N TRP A 338 -7.81 4.78 3.05
CA TRP A 338 -7.31 3.55 3.64
C TRP A 338 -6.99 2.49 2.57
N ASP A 339 -7.96 2.17 1.70
CA ASP A 339 -7.76 1.19 0.63
C ASP A 339 -6.62 1.57 -0.32
N LEU A 340 -6.53 2.86 -0.68
CA LEU A 340 -5.45 3.36 -1.52
C LEU A 340 -4.07 3.23 -0.86
N HIS A 341 -3.96 3.56 0.42
CA HIS A 341 -2.72 3.40 1.17
C HIS A 341 -2.28 1.93 1.19
N GLN A 342 -3.21 0.99 1.41
CA GLN A 342 -2.91 -0.44 1.37
C GLN A 342 -2.40 -0.89 0.00
N ALA A 343 -3.07 -0.46 -1.07
CA ALA A 343 -2.66 -0.78 -2.43
C ALA A 343 -1.25 -0.29 -2.76
N ARG A 344 -0.86 0.90 -2.27
CA ARG A 344 0.49 1.43 -2.50
C ARG A 344 1.57 0.74 -1.67
N PHE A 345 1.31 0.42 -0.40
CA PHE A 345 2.26 -0.38 0.40
C PHE A 345 2.42 -1.81 -0.15
N GLN A 346 1.40 -2.32 -0.84
CA GLN A 346 1.49 -3.61 -1.50
C GLN A 346 2.34 -3.53 -2.79
N ASN A 347 2.10 -2.52 -3.64
CA ASN A 347 2.56 -2.53 -5.03
C ASN A 347 3.66 -1.51 -5.36
N GLU A 348 3.81 -0.43 -4.61
CA GLU A 348 4.68 0.70 -4.96
C GLU A 348 5.87 0.86 -4.03
N TYR A 349 5.67 0.77 -2.71
CA TYR A 349 6.71 0.93 -1.69
C TYR A 349 6.46 0.03 -0.49
N VAL A 350 7.50 -0.26 0.30
CA VAL A 350 7.41 -1.15 1.47
C VAL A 350 7.62 -0.42 2.79
N HIS A 351 8.24 0.76 2.77
CA HIS A 351 8.59 1.51 3.97
C HIS A 351 8.54 3.03 3.71
N ALA A 352 8.27 3.81 4.75
CA ALA A 352 8.31 5.26 4.71
C ALA A 352 9.11 5.81 5.90
N VAL A 353 9.95 6.81 5.65
CA VAL A 353 10.76 7.52 6.64
C VAL A 353 10.29 8.97 6.72
N PHE A 354 10.34 9.53 7.93
CA PHE A 354 9.85 10.88 8.23
C PHE A 354 10.97 11.80 8.71
N ASP A 355 10.98 13.02 8.19
CA ASP A 355 11.91 14.08 8.59
C ASP A 355 11.44 14.75 9.90
N GLU A 356 12.31 15.52 10.55
CA GLU A 356 11.95 16.29 11.75
C GLU A 356 10.84 17.33 11.45
N PRO A 357 9.86 17.50 12.36
CA PRO A 357 8.71 18.36 12.12
C PRO A 357 9.07 19.84 12.18
N GLN A 358 8.49 20.62 11.27
CA GLN A 358 8.46 22.08 11.35
C GLN A 358 7.13 22.51 11.99
N ILE A 359 7.18 23.08 13.19
CA ILE A 359 5.99 23.49 13.95
C ILE A 359 5.80 25.00 13.81
N THR A 360 4.58 25.40 13.46
CA THR A 360 4.15 26.80 13.41
C THR A 360 2.88 27.00 14.23
N VAL A 361 2.78 28.13 14.93
CA VAL A 361 1.54 28.52 15.61
C VAL A 361 0.61 29.19 14.58
N LEU A 362 -0.57 28.61 14.36
CA LEU A 362 -1.58 29.17 13.46
C LEU A 362 -2.47 30.18 14.17
N LYS A 363 -2.69 29.98 15.47
CA LYS A 363 -3.60 30.77 16.29
C LYS A 363 -3.04 30.90 17.70
N GLY A 364 -2.92 32.15 18.18
CA GLY A 364 -2.20 32.49 19.41
C GLY A 364 -0.82 33.07 19.09
N PHE A 365 -0.10 33.48 20.13
CA PHE A 365 1.25 34.03 20.02
C PHE A 365 2.30 32.91 19.90
N ASP A 366 3.22 33.05 18.95
CA ASP A 366 4.33 32.13 18.76
C ASP A 366 5.57 32.62 19.53
N ASP A 367 5.84 31.97 20.66
CA ASP A 367 7.00 32.29 21.51
C ASP A 367 8.35 32.05 20.82
N LYS A 368 8.36 31.36 19.67
CA LYS A 368 9.56 31.09 18.86
C LYS A 368 9.71 32.06 17.67
N ASN A 369 8.75 32.96 17.47
CA ASN A 369 8.85 34.01 16.47
C ASN A 369 9.60 35.21 17.07
N ASP A 370 10.92 35.19 16.95
CA ASP A 370 11.81 36.24 17.48
C ASP A 370 11.41 37.65 17.02
N LEU A 371 10.86 37.76 15.81
CA LEU A 371 10.48 39.05 15.23
C LEU A 371 9.22 39.62 15.89
N GLU A 372 8.15 38.84 16.03
CA GLU A 372 6.95 39.29 16.75
C GLU A 372 7.21 39.45 18.25
N GLY A 373 8.01 38.55 18.84
CA GLY A 373 8.43 38.65 20.23
C GLY A 373 9.20 39.93 20.53
N TYR A 374 10.01 40.44 19.58
CA TYR A 374 10.71 41.70 19.75
C TYR A 374 9.77 42.90 19.91
N PHE A 375 8.64 42.93 19.20
CA PHE A 375 7.71 44.07 19.20
C PHE A 375 6.63 44.02 20.29
N LEU A 376 6.46 42.87 20.94
CA LEU A 376 5.39 42.64 21.90
C LEU A 376 5.93 42.45 23.32
N ASP A 377 5.41 43.22 24.27
CA ASP A 377 5.69 43.01 25.69
C ASP A 377 4.93 41.78 26.25
N PRO A 378 5.31 41.25 27.44
CA PRO A 378 4.65 40.09 28.02
C PRO A 378 3.12 40.23 28.21
N ALA A 379 2.63 41.43 28.54
CA ALA A 379 1.20 41.66 28.75
C ALA A 379 0.43 41.68 27.42
N GLN A 380 1.04 42.23 26.36
CA GLN A 380 0.50 42.21 25.01
C GLN A 380 0.45 40.79 24.44
N ARG A 381 1.48 39.96 24.69
CA ARG A 381 1.49 38.54 24.31
C ARG A 381 0.37 37.75 25.00
N GLU A 382 0.19 37.96 26.31
CA GLU A 382 -0.89 37.31 27.06
C GLU A 382 -2.28 37.76 26.56
N ARG A 383 -2.43 39.04 26.23
CA ARG A 383 -3.67 39.58 25.64
C ARG A 383 -3.96 39.00 24.27
N LEU A 384 -2.95 38.84 23.40
CA LEU A 384 -3.09 38.20 22.10
C LEU A 384 -3.54 36.73 22.24
N ASN A 385 -2.97 35.99 23.19
CA ASN A 385 -3.42 34.62 23.49
C ASN A 385 -4.90 34.59 23.95
N LYS A 386 -5.31 35.52 24.82
CA LYS A 386 -6.72 35.64 25.26
C LYS A 386 -7.67 36.02 24.12
N MET A 387 -7.25 36.93 23.23
CA MET A 387 -8.05 37.40 22.09
C MET A 387 -8.17 36.35 20.98
N ALA A 388 -7.09 35.61 20.71
CA ALA A 388 -7.10 34.56 19.71
C ALA A 388 -8.07 33.44 20.12
N GLY A 389 -8.14 33.09 21.41
CA GLY A 389 -8.90 31.95 21.90
C GLY A 389 -8.02 30.71 22.00
N GLU A 390 -8.58 29.51 21.81
CA GLU A 390 -7.79 28.26 21.92
C GLU A 390 -6.62 28.25 20.92
N ARG A 391 -5.39 28.03 21.42
CA ARG A 391 -4.15 27.97 20.63
C ARG A 391 -4.24 26.82 19.62
N GLU A 392 -3.84 27.07 18.38
CA GLU A 392 -3.79 26.05 17.34
C GLU A 392 -2.40 26.02 16.72
N GLU A 393 -1.83 24.83 16.62
CA GLU A 393 -0.51 24.62 16.05
C GLU A 393 -0.58 23.63 14.90
N MET A 394 0.26 23.87 13.90
CA MET A 394 0.44 23.00 12.76
C MET A 394 1.86 22.48 12.74
N ALA A 395 2.01 21.18 12.52
CA ALA A 395 3.30 20.57 12.23
C ALA A 395 3.32 20.11 10.78
N VAL A 396 4.40 20.43 10.07
CA VAL A 396 4.69 19.92 8.74
C VAL A 396 5.76 18.85 8.85
N VAL A 397 5.42 17.62 8.44
CA VAL A 397 6.33 16.48 8.38
C VAL A 397 6.50 16.07 6.93
N MET A 398 7.74 15.93 6.48
CA MET A 398 8.05 15.41 5.14
C MET A 398 8.31 13.91 5.21
N SER A 399 7.80 13.14 4.26
CA SER A 399 8.05 11.70 4.16
C SER A 399 8.79 11.31 2.88
N ARG A 400 9.50 10.19 2.94
CA ARG A 400 10.11 9.51 1.79
C ARG A 400 9.71 8.04 1.82
N ALA A 401 9.14 7.53 0.73
CA ALA A 401 8.76 6.14 0.59
C ALA A 401 9.81 5.36 -0.22
N TYR A 402 10.03 4.10 0.12
CA TYR A 402 11.08 3.24 -0.45
C TYR A 402 10.49 1.90 -0.90
N ASP A 403 10.88 1.43 -2.08
CA ASP A 403 10.50 0.12 -2.60
C ASP A 403 11.28 -1.04 -1.96
N GLU A 404 10.96 -2.26 -2.36
CA GLU A 404 11.59 -3.49 -1.85
C GLU A 404 13.10 -3.56 -2.11
N ASN A 405 13.59 -2.86 -3.13
CA ASN A 405 15.00 -2.75 -3.46
C ASN A 405 15.66 -1.58 -2.72
N GLY A 406 14.93 -0.92 -1.83
CA GLY A 406 15.40 0.21 -1.06
C GLY A 406 15.47 1.51 -1.85
N LYS A 407 14.92 1.57 -3.07
CA LYS A 407 14.93 2.78 -3.89
C LYS A 407 13.77 3.68 -3.51
N GLN A 408 14.05 4.98 -3.33
CA GLN A 408 13.00 5.97 -3.08
C GLN A 408 12.04 6.05 -4.28
N ARG A 409 10.74 6.07 -3.97
CA ARG A 409 9.65 6.24 -4.94
C ARG A 409 9.10 7.65 -4.81
N GLY A 410 8.99 8.34 -5.94
CA GLY A 410 8.49 9.72 -5.98
C GLY A 410 9.36 10.75 -5.25
N SER A 411 8.84 11.97 -5.18
CA SER A 411 9.42 13.08 -4.41
C SER A 411 9.05 12.97 -2.93
N LYS A 412 9.70 13.79 -2.09
CA LYS A 412 9.24 13.97 -0.70
C LYS A 412 7.79 14.43 -0.68
N ASN A 413 7.01 13.85 0.23
CA ASN A 413 5.61 14.19 0.39
C ASN A 413 5.36 14.96 1.68
N ARG A 414 4.47 15.96 1.61
CA ARG A 414 4.16 16.88 2.70
C ARG A 414 2.91 16.43 3.46
N HIS A 415 3.07 16.24 4.77
CA HIS A 415 2.00 15.90 5.71
C HIS A 415 1.79 17.04 6.69
N GLU A 416 0.53 17.42 6.92
CA GLU A 416 0.13 18.41 7.90
C GLU A 416 -0.55 17.72 9.08
N LEU A 417 -0.09 18.05 10.28
CA LEU A 417 -0.69 17.63 11.53
C LEU A 417 -1.15 18.87 12.28
N ARG A 418 -2.22 18.72 13.08
CA ARG A 418 -2.76 19.81 13.89
C ARG A 418 -2.96 19.37 15.33
N ARG A 419 -2.79 20.31 16.26
CA ARG A 419 -3.25 20.17 17.64
C ARG A 419 -3.91 21.47 18.10
N LYS A 420 -4.83 21.34 19.05
CA LYS A 420 -5.51 22.45 19.72
C LYS A 420 -5.17 22.44 21.20
N GLY A 421 -4.87 23.61 21.76
CA GLY A 421 -4.41 23.79 23.12
C GLY A 421 -3.23 22.89 23.47
N ASN A 422 -3.31 22.24 24.63
CA ASN A 422 -2.35 21.22 25.07
C ASN A 422 -2.77 19.80 24.68
N GLY A 423 -3.69 19.67 23.71
CA GLY A 423 -4.15 18.39 23.21
C GLY A 423 -3.12 17.65 22.36
N ARG A 424 -3.48 16.42 21.99
CA ARG A 424 -2.67 15.54 21.13
C ARG A 424 -2.59 16.08 19.70
N TRP A 425 -1.52 15.71 18.99
CA TRP A 425 -1.43 15.89 17.54
C TRP A 425 -2.35 14.92 16.77
N TYR A 426 -2.90 15.39 15.66
CA TYR A 426 -3.71 14.61 14.74
C TYR A 426 -3.26 14.82 13.30
N VAL A 427 -3.27 13.77 12.49
CA VAL A 427 -3.04 13.85 11.05
C VAL A 427 -4.21 14.59 10.41
N ASN A 428 -3.92 15.71 9.76
CA ASN A 428 -4.91 16.54 9.09
C ASN A 428 -4.99 16.27 7.58
N THR A 429 -3.85 15.98 6.94
CA THR A 429 -3.77 15.52 5.54
C THR A 429 -3.55 14.01 5.51
N TYR A 430 -4.63 13.25 5.69
CA TYR A 430 -4.63 11.78 5.64
C TYR A 430 -4.78 11.23 4.21
N ASP A 431 -5.07 12.12 3.26
CA ASP A 431 -5.10 11.86 1.83
C ASP A 431 -3.75 11.30 1.35
N VAL A 432 -3.78 10.56 0.25
CA VAL A 432 -2.68 9.67 -0.09
C VAL A 432 -1.46 10.45 -0.57
N ARG A 433 -0.42 10.44 0.27
CA ARG A 433 0.85 11.17 0.06
C ARG A 433 2.07 10.39 0.60
N PHE A 434 2.11 9.06 0.51
CA PHE A 434 3.41 8.35 0.65
C PHE A 434 3.96 8.00 -0.70
#